data_AF-A0A742FJN0-F1
#
_entry.id   AF-A0A742FJN0-F1
#
_cell.length_a   1.000
_cell.length_b   1.000
_cell.length_c   1.000
_cell.angle_alpha   90.00
_cell.angle_beta   90.00
_cell.angle_gamma   90.00
#
_symmetry.space_group_name_H-M   'P 1'
#
loop_
_entity.id
_entity.type
_entity.pdbx_description
1 polymer ?
#
loop_
_entity_poly.entity_id
_entity_poly.type
_entity_poly.pdbx_seq_one_letter_code
_entity_poly.pdbx_strand_id
1 'polypeptide(L)'
;DEFKPLVNYINTRHQPNDAVVVSKMFDYLSYVYYNKRDYRTFLYTPPNAHGTSGRPNAYGFGSLFYAQADQTYIDTLTTLSKSYHRVWLVSGGNFSQDYPLPSEWQNIAKFRSGRFQVQLFVIPTQQARQMQ
;
A
#
# COMPACT_ATOMS: atom_id res chain seq x y z
N ASP A 1 -1.64 15.69 -15.00
CA ASP A 1 -1.65 14.98 -13.71
C ASP A 1 -0.72 13.77 -13.83
N GLU A 2 0.36 13.75 -13.05
CA GLU A 2 1.39 12.69 -13.04
C GLU A 2 0.98 11.45 -12.22
N PHE A 3 -0.03 11.54 -11.36
CA PHE A 3 -0.50 10.40 -10.58
C PHE A 3 -1.31 9.42 -11.45
N LYS A 4 -2.09 9.95 -12.39
CA LYS A 4 -2.95 9.16 -13.29
C LYS A 4 -2.18 8.09 -14.09
N PRO A 5 -1.04 8.38 -14.74
CA PRO A 5 -0.23 7.36 -15.41
C PRO A 5 0.25 6.24 -14.47
N LEU A 6 0.62 6.57 -13.23
CA LEU A 6 1.03 5.58 -12.23
C LEU A 6 -0.12 4.63 -11.87
N VAL A 7 -1.31 5.15 -11.64
CA VAL A 7 -2.49 4.30 -11.34
C VAL A 7 -2.86 3.44 -12.55
N ASN A 8 -2.76 3.99 -13.77
CA ASN A 8 -2.98 3.21 -14.99
C ASN A 8 -1.95 2.07 -15.16
N TYR A 9 -0.69 2.31 -14.80
CA TYR A 9 0.35 1.27 -14.83
C TYR A 9 -0.02 0.06 -13.96
N ILE A 10 -0.59 0.29 -12.77
CA ILE A 10 -1.05 -0.76 -11.86
C ILE A 10 -2.33 -1.41 -12.40
N ASN A 11 -3.34 -0.61 -12.80
CA ASN A 11 -4.61 -1.13 -13.28
C ASN A 11 -4.48 -2.05 -14.50
N THR A 12 -3.44 -1.89 -15.31
CA THR A 12 -3.15 -2.74 -16.48
C THR A 12 -2.39 -4.03 -16.13
N ARG A 13 -1.80 -4.13 -14.94
CA ARG A 13 -0.92 -5.25 -14.52
C ARG A 13 -1.38 -5.98 -13.25
N HIS A 14 -2.34 -5.40 -12.55
CA HIS A 14 -2.96 -5.97 -11.36
C HIS A 14 -3.55 -7.34 -11.68
N GLN A 15 -3.30 -8.33 -10.81
CA GLN A 15 -3.90 -9.67 -10.88
C GLN A 15 -4.78 -9.91 -9.65
N PRO A 16 -5.71 -10.87 -9.71
CA PRO A 16 -6.39 -11.36 -8.51
C PRO A 16 -5.38 -11.69 -7.41
N ASN A 17 -5.72 -11.35 -6.16
CA ASN A 17 -4.89 -11.55 -4.96
C ASN A 17 -3.61 -10.70 -4.89
N ASP A 18 -3.50 -9.65 -5.69
CA ASP A 18 -2.60 -8.54 -5.39
C ASP A 18 -3.19 -7.67 -4.27
N ALA A 19 -2.33 -7.11 -3.43
CA ALA A 19 -2.66 -5.96 -2.59
C ALA A 19 -2.10 -4.68 -3.20
N VAL A 20 -2.79 -3.56 -2.98
CA VAL A 20 -2.25 -2.22 -3.25
C VAL A 20 -2.24 -1.43 -1.95
N VAL A 21 -1.08 -0.84 -1.64
CA VAL A 21 -0.84 -0.04 -0.44
C VAL A 21 -0.28 1.32 -0.85
N VAL A 22 -0.79 2.38 -0.22
CA VAL A 22 -0.37 3.77 -0.47
C VAL A 22 0.14 4.40 0.84
N SER A 23 1.22 5.18 0.80
CA SER A 23 1.91 5.64 2.01
C SER A 23 1.33 6.88 2.68
N LYS A 24 0.56 7.71 1.95
CA LYS A 24 0.09 9.01 2.42
C LYS A 24 -1.37 9.23 2.07
N MET A 25 -2.11 9.90 2.97
CA MET A 25 -3.55 10.12 2.83
C MET A 25 -3.94 10.81 1.52
N PHE A 26 -3.27 11.89 1.13
CA PHE A 26 -3.62 12.60 -0.12
C PHE A 26 -3.33 11.76 -1.37
N ASP A 27 -2.23 11.00 -1.36
CA ASP A 27 -1.89 10.09 -2.45
C ASP A 27 -2.90 8.90 -2.49
N TYR A 28 -3.39 8.45 -1.33
CA TYR A 28 -4.44 7.43 -1.21
C TYR A 28 -5.78 7.90 -1.77
N LEU A 29 -6.22 9.10 -1.42
CA LEU A 29 -7.44 9.71 -1.97
C LEU A 29 -7.33 9.85 -3.50
N SER A 30 -6.17 10.28 -3.99
CA SER A 30 -5.88 10.35 -5.43
C SER A 30 -5.90 8.97 -6.08
N TYR A 31 -5.38 7.95 -5.41
CA TYR A 31 -5.40 6.57 -5.88
C TYR A 31 -6.84 6.06 -6.03
N VAL A 32 -7.65 6.19 -4.98
CA VAL A 32 -9.05 5.77 -4.99
C VAL A 32 -9.82 6.46 -6.11
N TYR A 33 -9.58 7.76 -6.34
CA TYR A 33 -10.23 8.51 -7.42
C TYR A 33 -9.86 7.99 -8.83
N TYR A 34 -8.58 7.69 -9.06
CA TYR A 34 -8.11 7.24 -10.37
C TYR A 34 -8.22 5.73 -10.60
N ASN A 35 -8.35 4.92 -9.55
CA ASN A 35 -8.51 3.48 -9.67
C ASN A 35 -9.81 3.15 -10.41
N LYS A 36 -9.74 2.21 -11.36
CA LYS A 36 -10.88 1.76 -12.18
C LYS A 36 -11.17 0.27 -12.00
N ARG A 37 -10.60 -0.33 -10.95
CA ARG A 37 -10.70 -1.76 -10.64
C ARG A 37 -11.37 -1.94 -9.29
N ASP A 38 -12.06 -3.06 -9.13
CA ASP A 38 -12.85 -3.39 -7.94
C ASP A 38 -12.05 -4.12 -6.85
N TYR A 39 -10.75 -3.80 -6.73
CA TYR A 39 -9.94 -4.29 -5.63
C TYR A 39 -9.79 -3.22 -4.56
N ARG A 40 -9.62 -3.69 -3.32
CA ARG A 40 -9.40 -2.82 -2.17
C ARG A 40 -7.98 -2.26 -2.18
N THR A 41 -7.86 -0.96 -1.92
CA THR A 41 -6.59 -0.28 -1.68
C THR A 41 -6.47 0.02 -0.19
N PHE A 42 -5.29 -0.21 0.37
CA PHE A 42 -4.96 0.09 1.75
C PHE A 42 -4.17 1.40 1.87
N LEU A 43 -4.40 2.13 2.96
CA LEU A 43 -3.54 3.23 3.39
C LEU A 43 -2.59 2.71 4.48
N TYR A 44 -1.30 2.87 4.25
CA TYR A 44 -0.26 2.51 5.22
C TYR A 44 -0.21 3.54 6.35
N THR A 45 -0.33 3.07 7.58
CA THR A 45 -0.39 3.87 8.80
C THR A 45 0.55 3.30 9.87
N PRO A 46 1.88 3.24 9.60
CA PRO A 46 2.81 2.65 10.53
C PRO A 46 2.75 3.35 11.89
N PRO A 47 2.98 2.63 13.01
CA PRO A 47 3.12 3.25 14.30
C PRO A 47 4.16 4.37 14.27
N ASN A 48 3.91 5.44 15.03
CA ASN A 48 4.89 6.50 15.22
C ASN A 48 6.14 5.96 15.94
N ALA A 49 7.23 6.73 15.94
CA ALA A 49 8.48 6.35 16.61
C ALA A 49 8.32 5.92 18.09
N HIS A 50 7.30 6.43 18.79
CA HIS A 50 6.98 6.06 20.18
C HIS A 50 5.99 4.89 20.32
N GLY A 51 5.68 4.18 19.23
CA GLY A 51 4.75 3.04 19.21
C GLY A 51 3.27 3.40 19.22
N THR A 52 2.91 4.69 19.23
CA THR A 52 1.50 5.12 19.13
C THR A 52 0.96 4.92 17.72
N SER A 53 -0.36 4.77 17.58
CA SER A 53 -1.02 4.57 16.29
C SER A 53 -0.68 5.68 15.28
N GLY A 54 -0.32 5.29 14.06
CA GLY A 54 -0.21 6.20 12.92
C GLY A 54 -1.53 6.44 12.19
N ARG A 55 -2.61 5.78 12.61
CA ARG A 55 -3.94 5.96 12.00
C ARG A 55 -4.45 7.38 12.25
N PRO A 56 -5.07 8.02 11.26
CA PRO A 56 -5.83 9.26 11.47
C PRO A 56 -6.89 9.09 12.57
N ASN A 57 -7.13 10.14 13.34
CA ASN A 57 -8.22 10.16 14.33
C ASN A 57 -9.59 10.40 13.66
N ALA A 58 -10.67 10.43 14.43
CA ALA A 58 -12.03 10.64 13.92
C ALA A 58 -12.32 12.07 13.42
N TYR A 59 -11.32 12.96 13.35
CA TYR A 59 -11.49 14.36 12.94
C TYR A 59 -10.85 14.63 11.57
N GLY A 60 -11.37 15.62 10.86
CA GLY A 60 -10.88 15.99 9.52
C GLY A 60 -10.94 14.81 8.54
N PHE A 61 -9.88 14.61 7.75
CA PHE A 61 -9.82 13.52 6.75
C PHE A 61 -9.95 12.11 7.34
N GLY A 62 -9.62 11.90 8.61
CA GLY A 62 -9.76 10.58 9.23
C GLY A 62 -11.22 10.15 9.44
N SER A 63 -12.14 11.12 9.57
CA SER A 63 -13.58 10.85 9.64
C SER A 63 -14.12 10.08 8.41
N LEU A 64 -13.49 10.24 7.24
CA LEU A 64 -13.91 9.61 5.99
C LEU A 64 -13.85 8.08 6.04
N PHE A 65 -12.98 7.53 6.89
CA PHE A 65 -12.72 6.09 6.95
C PHE A 65 -12.89 5.51 8.35
N TYR A 66 -13.34 6.32 9.33
CA TYR A 66 -13.40 5.89 10.72
C TYR A 66 -14.26 4.63 10.92
N ALA A 67 -15.42 4.56 10.24
CA ALA A 67 -16.30 3.39 10.30
C ALA A 67 -15.74 2.14 9.57
N GLN A 68 -14.74 2.32 8.70
CA GLN A 68 -14.10 1.24 7.93
C GLN A 68 -12.59 1.16 8.22
N ALA A 69 -12.15 1.63 9.39
CA ALA A 69 -10.73 1.78 9.71
C ALA A 69 -9.95 0.47 9.55
N ASP A 70 -10.51 -0.66 10.01
CA ASP A 70 -9.88 -1.98 9.90
C ASP A 70 -9.86 -2.54 8.49
N GLN A 71 -10.62 -1.93 7.58
CA GLN A 71 -10.67 -2.28 6.16
C GLN A 71 -9.79 -1.35 5.32
N THR A 72 -9.54 -0.13 5.79
CA THR A 72 -8.79 0.90 5.06
C THR A 72 -7.31 0.90 5.45
N TYR A 73 -7.01 0.74 6.73
CA TYR A 73 -5.68 0.96 7.27
C TYR A 73 -4.88 -0.32 7.41
N ILE A 74 -3.59 -0.23 7.14
CA ILE A 74 -2.61 -1.26 7.44
C ILE A 74 -1.42 -0.65 8.17
N ASP A 75 -1.16 -1.14 9.37
CA ASP A 75 -0.11 -0.57 10.24
C ASP A 75 1.23 -1.32 10.07
N THR A 76 1.21 -2.52 9.51
CA THR A 76 2.43 -3.34 9.33
C THR A 76 2.35 -4.17 8.06
N LEU A 77 3.33 -4.00 7.17
CA LEU A 77 3.37 -4.66 5.86
C LEU A 77 3.39 -6.19 5.94
N THR A 78 4.00 -6.77 6.97
CA THR A 78 4.10 -8.23 7.15
C THR A 78 2.73 -8.91 7.34
N THR A 79 1.69 -8.17 7.72
CA THR A 79 0.33 -8.71 7.83
C THR A 79 -0.27 -9.09 6.47
N LEU A 80 0.23 -8.52 5.36
CA LEU A 80 -0.23 -8.85 4.00
C LEU A 80 0.12 -10.29 3.61
N SER A 81 1.23 -10.84 4.13
CA SER A 81 1.67 -12.21 3.87
C SER A 81 0.68 -13.29 4.33
N LYS A 82 -0.37 -12.91 5.07
CA LYS A 82 -1.46 -13.81 5.47
C LYS A 82 -2.41 -14.12 4.32
N SER A 83 -2.61 -13.17 3.41
CA SER A 83 -3.70 -13.22 2.43
C SER A 83 -3.27 -12.88 1.00
N TYR A 84 -2.06 -12.33 0.81
CA TYR A 84 -1.60 -11.83 -0.48
C TYR A 84 -0.25 -12.45 -0.86
N HIS A 85 -0.03 -12.53 -2.17
CA HIS A 85 1.22 -13.06 -2.75
C HIS A 85 2.05 -11.98 -3.44
N ARG A 86 1.39 -10.89 -3.88
CA ARG A 86 2.06 -9.74 -4.48
C ARG A 86 1.49 -8.45 -3.91
N VAL A 87 2.36 -7.48 -3.74
CA VAL A 87 2.01 -6.17 -3.16
C VAL A 87 2.56 -5.05 -4.04
N TRP A 88 1.67 -4.17 -4.45
CA TRP A 88 2.00 -2.87 -5.04
C TRP A 88 2.14 -1.84 -3.92
N LEU A 89 3.31 -1.23 -3.80
CA LEU A 89 3.57 -0.14 -2.88
C LEU A 89 3.67 1.18 -3.66
N VAL A 90 2.79 2.13 -3.35
CA VAL A 90 2.72 3.45 -4.00
C VAL A 90 3.26 4.51 -3.06
N SER A 91 4.21 5.33 -3.53
CA SER A 91 4.89 6.37 -2.77
C SER A 91 4.79 7.73 -3.46
N GLY A 92 4.70 8.77 -2.64
CA GLY A 92 4.77 10.17 -3.05
C GLY A 92 6.17 10.68 -3.42
N GLY A 93 7.21 9.84 -3.34
CA GLY A 93 8.55 10.12 -3.88
C GLY A 93 9.72 9.62 -3.04
N ASN A 94 9.57 9.57 -1.72
CA ASN A 94 10.61 9.08 -0.80
C ASN A 94 10.36 7.62 -0.43
N PHE A 95 10.43 6.73 -1.42
CA PHE A 95 9.98 5.35 -1.27
C PHE A 95 10.60 4.61 -0.06
N SER A 96 11.92 4.71 0.12
CA SER A 96 12.63 4.03 1.22
C SER A 96 12.28 4.59 2.60
N GLN A 97 11.83 5.84 2.67
CA GLN A 97 11.36 6.46 3.91
C GLN A 97 9.89 6.10 4.18
N ASP A 98 9.09 6.04 3.11
CA ASP A 98 7.68 5.69 3.19
C ASP A 98 7.46 4.22 3.60
N TYR A 99 8.39 3.33 3.23
CA TYR A 99 8.25 1.88 3.44
C TYR A 99 9.52 1.24 4.03
N PRO A 100 9.49 0.82 5.31
CA PRO A 100 10.48 -0.10 5.86
C PRO A 100 10.20 -1.52 5.33
N LEU A 101 10.81 -1.87 4.20
CA LEU A 101 10.55 -3.14 3.51
C LEU A 101 11.08 -4.34 4.32
N PRO A 102 10.31 -5.42 4.46
CA PRO A 102 10.83 -6.71 4.93
C PRO A 102 11.89 -7.26 3.98
N SER A 103 12.96 -7.85 4.53
CA SER A 103 14.11 -8.36 3.76
C SER A 103 13.75 -9.43 2.73
N GLU A 104 12.72 -10.21 3.03
CA GLU A 104 12.24 -11.33 2.25
C GLU A 104 11.36 -10.93 1.05
N TRP A 105 11.04 -9.64 0.90
CA TRP A 105 10.23 -9.17 -0.22
C TRP A 105 11.07 -8.99 -1.47
N GLN A 106 10.70 -9.69 -2.55
CA GLN A 106 11.41 -9.60 -3.81
C GLN A 106 10.76 -8.55 -4.71
N ASN A 107 11.48 -7.47 -5.03
CA ASN A 107 11.01 -6.50 -6.01
C ASN A 107 11.06 -7.11 -7.42
N ILE A 108 9.94 -7.05 -8.15
CA ILE A 108 9.82 -7.60 -9.51
C ILE A 108 9.41 -6.55 -10.55
N ALA A 109 8.96 -5.37 -10.13
CA ALA A 109 8.73 -4.24 -11.04
C ALA A 109 8.86 -2.91 -10.31
N LYS A 110 9.21 -1.87 -11.08
CA LYS A 110 9.25 -0.47 -10.64
C LYS A 110 8.72 0.42 -11.76
N PHE A 111 7.97 1.46 -11.40
CA PHE A 111 7.54 2.50 -12.31
C PHE A 111 7.53 3.86 -11.62
N ARG A 112 7.82 4.92 -12.35
CA ARG A 112 7.79 6.29 -11.87
C ARG A 112 7.00 7.16 -12.83
N SER A 113 6.29 8.14 -12.28
CA SER A 113 5.66 9.22 -13.03
C SER A 113 5.77 10.50 -12.22
N GLY A 114 6.56 11.46 -12.71
CA GLY A 114 6.95 12.64 -11.94
C GLY A 114 7.63 12.26 -10.62
N ARG A 115 7.16 12.87 -9.52
CA ARG A 115 7.64 12.53 -8.17
C ARG A 115 7.19 11.16 -7.68
N PHE A 116 6.11 10.60 -8.25
CA PHE A 116 5.49 9.41 -7.71
C PHE A 116 6.22 8.14 -8.16
N GLN A 117 6.19 7.14 -7.30
CA GLN A 117 6.81 5.85 -7.54
C GLN A 117 5.88 4.73 -7.11
N VAL A 118 5.83 3.67 -7.93
CA VAL A 118 5.25 2.39 -7.54
C VAL A 118 6.29 1.29 -7.69
N GLN A 119 6.28 0.34 -6.76
CA GLN A 119 7.06 -0.89 -6.81
C GLN A 119 6.15 -2.10 -6.56
N LEU A 120 6.33 -3.15 -7.36
CA LEU A 120 5.66 -4.44 -7.16
C LEU A 120 6.62 -5.42 -6.49
N PHE A 121 6.15 -6.09 -5.46
CA PHE A 121 6.87 -7.13 -4.74
C PHE A 121 6.14 -8.46 -4.81
N VAL A 122 6.90 -9.55 -4.89
CA VAL A 122 6.44 -10.88 -4.48
C VAL A 122 6.76 -11.03 -2.99
N ILE A 123 5.81 -11.54 -2.22
CA ILE A 123 5.93 -11.69 -0.76
C ILE A 123 5.78 -13.17 -0.37
N PRO A 124 6.55 -13.67 0.61
CA PRO A 124 6.40 -15.04 1.05
C PRO A 124 5.08 -15.21 1.79
N THR A 125 4.36 -16.28 1.48
CA THR A 125 3.17 -16.67 2.23
C THR A 125 3.53 -17.29 3.56
N GLN A 126 2.70 -17.06 4.58
CA GLN A 126 2.89 -17.67 5.89
C GLN A 126 2.90 -19.21 5.87
N GLN A 127 2.22 -19.85 4.91
CA GLN A 127 2.26 -21.31 4.75
C GLN A 127 3.66 -21.84 4.40
N ALA A 128 4.45 -21.09 3.64
CA ALA A 128 5.84 -21.47 3.32
C ALA A 128 6.79 -21.32 4.52
N ARG A 129 6.42 -20.54 5.54
CA ARG A 129 7.21 -20.34 6.77
C ARG A 129 7.00 -21.44 7.82
N GLN A 130 5.94 -22.24 7.72
CA GLN A 130 5.69 -23.34 8.66
C GLN A 130 6.35 -24.66 8.25
N MET A 131 7.03 -24.69 7.10
CA MET A 131 7.73 -25.86 6.56
C MET A 131 9.26 -25.70 6.54
N GLN A 132 9.80 -24.69 7.24
CA GLN A 132 11.22 -24.46 7.47
C GLN A 132 11.48 -24.47 8.97
#